data_AF-A0A645CZS0-F1
#
_entry.id   AF-A0A645CZS0-F1
#
_cell.length_a   1.000
_cell.length_b   1.000
_cell.length_c   1.000
_cell.angle_alpha   90.00
_cell.angle_beta   90.00
_cell.angle_gamma   90.00
#
_symmetry.space_group_name_H-M   'P 1'
#
loop_
_entity.id
_entity.type
_entity.pdbx_description
1 polymer ?
#
loop_
_entity_poly.entity_id
_entity_poly.type
_entity_poly.pdbx_seq_one_letter_code
_entity_poly.pdbx_strand_id
1 'polypeptide(L)'
;MVVNTGDGDSYGEGGNHFVHNIRRNVDITHFVHDNQVYGLTKGQASPTSGLGFMTPVQTDGNLNEPLNPVLLAIACGAGFVAREFTGHKAQLISLMKQAIEYKGYALVDILQPCVSFNKTNTFAWYNERVYELDDTHDAQNKPAAMQKAMEFGEKIPLGILYREEKSTYHQKNAVLRQGIPLLERKTDPTLMNRLIASYI
;
A
#
# COMPACT_ATOMS: atom_id res chain seq x y z
N MET A 1 -6.01 -5.57 -11.17
CA MET A 1 -6.37 -6.45 -10.03
C MET A 1 -6.42 -5.61 -8.77
N VAL A 2 -7.35 -5.86 -7.85
CA VAL A 2 -7.47 -5.12 -6.58
C VAL A 2 -7.16 -6.05 -5.42
N VAL A 3 -6.36 -5.58 -4.46
CA VAL A 3 -5.94 -6.28 -3.25
C VAL A 3 -6.38 -5.46 -2.04
N ASN A 4 -7.07 -6.08 -1.08
CA ASN A 4 -7.45 -5.45 0.19
C ASN A 4 -6.80 -6.21 1.35
N THR A 5 -6.18 -5.49 2.28
CA THR A 5 -5.42 -6.07 3.39
C THR A 5 -5.55 -5.21 4.65
N GLY A 6 -5.21 -5.77 5.81
CA GLY A 6 -4.94 -4.96 7.00
C GLY A 6 -3.52 -4.39 6.98
N ASP A 7 -3.30 -3.31 7.73
CA ASP A 7 -1.96 -2.84 8.14
C ASP A 7 -1.07 -3.98 8.66
N GLY A 8 -1.60 -4.79 9.57
CA GLY A 8 -0.89 -5.91 10.14
C GLY A 8 -0.55 -7.03 9.14
N ASP A 9 -1.46 -7.28 8.19
CA ASP A 9 -1.28 -8.27 7.13
C ASP A 9 -0.20 -7.82 6.15
N SER A 10 -0.27 -6.59 5.64
CA SER A 10 0.64 -6.12 4.60
C SER A 10 1.95 -5.53 5.09
N TYR A 11 1.93 -4.82 6.21
CA TYR A 11 3.11 -4.16 6.77
C TYR A 11 3.81 -5.01 7.83
N GLY A 12 3.17 -6.09 8.29
CA GLY A 12 3.73 -7.08 9.21
C GLY A 12 4.19 -8.31 8.46
N GLU A 13 3.37 -9.37 8.48
CA GLU A 13 3.71 -10.67 7.86
C GLU A 13 4.00 -10.55 6.35
N GLY A 14 3.19 -9.75 5.65
CA GLY A 14 3.30 -9.49 4.22
C GLY A 14 4.39 -8.51 3.81
N GLY A 15 5.17 -7.95 4.75
CA GLY A 15 6.07 -6.82 4.50
C GLY A 15 7.06 -7.05 3.35
N ASN A 16 7.61 -8.27 3.24
CA ASN A 16 8.52 -8.59 2.13
C ASN A 16 7.79 -8.66 0.78
N HIS A 17 6.57 -9.19 0.75
CA HIS A 17 5.73 -9.21 -0.46
C HIS A 17 5.32 -7.80 -0.89
N PHE A 18 5.00 -6.93 0.08
CA PHE A 18 4.72 -5.52 -0.15
C PHE A 18 5.89 -4.83 -0.87
N VAL A 19 7.10 -4.88 -0.31
CA VAL A 19 8.31 -4.28 -0.89
C VAL A 19 8.60 -4.83 -2.29
N HIS A 20 8.46 -6.15 -2.50
CA HIS A 20 8.77 -6.74 -3.79
C HIS A 20 7.70 -6.54 -4.87
N ASN A 21 6.43 -6.30 -4.50
CA ASN A 21 5.41 -5.87 -5.46
C ASN A 21 5.69 -4.45 -5.95
N ILE A 22 6.08 -3.55 -5.04
CA ILE A 22 6.54 -2.19 -5.38
C ILE A 22 7.71 -2.24 -6.37
N ARG A 23 8.78 -2.98 -6.04
CA ARG A 23 9.99 -3.08 -6.88
C ARG A 23 9.71 -3.61 -8.29
N ARG A 24 8.74 -4.52 -8.43
CA ARG A 24 8.34 -5.05 -9.73
C ARG A 24 7.46 -4.08 -10.51
N ASN A 25 6.78 -3.16 -9.84
CA ASN A 25 5.71 -2.33 -10.42
C ASN A 25 4.65 -3.21 -11.13
N VAL A 26 4.14 -4.20 -10.40
CA VAL A 26 3.05 -5.07 -10.91
C VAL A 26 1.78 -4.23 -11.01
N ASP A 27 1.01 -4.39 -12.09
CA ASP A 27 -0.21 -3.62 -12.36
C ASP A 27 -1.38 -4.04 -11.44
N ILE A 28 -1.33 -3.55 -10.20
CA ILE A 28 -2.25 -3.90 -9.11
C ILE A 28 -2.52 -2.67 -8.24
N THR A 29 -3.74 -2.61 -7.74
CA THR A 29 -4.15 -1.61 -6.75
C THR A 29 -4.23 -2.27 -5.38
N HIS A 30 -3.55 -1.69 -4.39
CA HIS A 30 -3.44 -2.20 -3.04
C HIS A 30 -4.06 -1.22 -2.06
N PHE A 31 -5.19 -1.61 -1.48
CA PHE A 31 -5.91 -0.87 -0.46
C PHE A 31 -5.58 -1.48 0.90
N VAL A 32 -4.84 -0.73 1.72
CA VAL A 32 -4.48 -1.18 3.07
C VAL A 32 -5.38 -0.49 4.07
N HIS A 33 -6.11 -1.28 4.85
CA HIS A 33 -6.98 -0.81 5.92
C HIS A 33 -6.13 -0.57 7.18
N ASP A 34 -5.62 0.65 7.34
CA ASP A 34 -4.77 1.05 8.45
C ASP A 34 -5.62 1.51 9.65
N ASN A 35 -5.88 0.57 10.53
CA ASN A 35 -6.60 0.80 11.79
C ASN A 35 -5.65 0.81 13.00
N GLN A 36 -4.35 0.66 12.75
CA GLN A 36 -3.26 0.60 13.71
C GLN A 36 -3.45 -0.46 14.80
N VAL A 37 -4.11 -1.59 14.49
CA VAL A 37 -4.34 -2.67 15.46
C VAL A 37 -4.74 -3.99 14.76
N TYR A 38 -4.24 -5.13 15.26
CA TYR A 38 -4.75 -6.43 14.84
C TYR A 38 -6.17 -6.70 15.39
N GLY A 39 -7.19 -6.16 14.71
CA GLY A 39 -8.57 -6.18 15.19
C GLY A 39 -9.16 -7.61 15.27
N LEU A 40 -8.90 -8.45 14.27
CA LEU A 40 -9.47 -9.81 14.21
C LEU A 40 -8.94 -10.71 15.34
N THR A 41 -7.67 -10.56 15.71
CA THR A 41 -7.02 -11.35 16.75
C THR A 41 -7.14 -10.75 18.14
N LYS A 42 -8.07 -9.80 18.36
CA LYS A 42 -8.43 -9.18 19.64
C LYS A 42 -7.53 -8.03 20.12
N GLY A 43 -6.93 -7.28 19.20
CA GLY A 43 -6.47 -5.93 19.51
C GLY A 43 -4.98 -5.78 19.82
N GLN A 44 -4.12 -6.69 19.37
CA GLN A 44 -2.67 -6.55 19.52
C GLN A 44 -2.13 -5.38 18.68
N ALA A 45 -1.04 -4.76 19.11
CA ALA A 45 -0.39 -3.70 18.33
C ALA A 45 0.03 -4.22 16.95
N SER A 46 -0.27 -3.43 15.92
CA SER A 46 0.14 -3.62 14.53
C SER A 46 1.48 -2.92 14.26
N PRO A 47 2.08 -3.07 13.05
CA PRO A 47 3.26 -2.32 12.66
C PRO A 47 3.08 -0.80 12.62
N THR A 48 1.85 -0.28 12.47
CA THR A 48 1.56 1.16 12.41
C THR A 48 1.07 1.72 13.75
N SER A 49 0.95 0.88 14.79
CA SER A 49 0.59 1.33 16.15
C SER A 49 1.64 2.28 16.73
N GLY A 50 1.19 3.44 17.24
CA GLY A 50 2.08 4.40 17.89
C GLY A 50 2.84 3.84 19.11
N LEU A 51 3.98 4.47 19.42
CA LEU A 51 4.76 4.15 20.61
C LEU A 51 3.91 4.35 21.88
N GLY A 52 4.04 3.43 22.85
CA GLY A 52 3.27 3.44 24.08
C GLY A 52 1.79 3.05 23.91
N PHE A 53 1.36 2.62 22.72
CA PHE A 53 -0.02 2.17 22.51
C PHE A 53 -0.32 0.93 23.37
N MET A 54 -1.24 1.10 24.31
CA MET A 54 -1.64 0.07 25.27
C MET A 54 -2.70 -0.86 24.70
N THR A 55 -2.51 -2.16 24.88
CA THR A 55 -3.48 -3.18 24.47
C THR A 55 -3.68 -4.21 25.60
N PRO A 56 -4.64 -5.16 25.48
CA PRO A 56 -4.78 -6.23 26.46
C PRO A 56 -3.54 -7.12 26.65
N VAL A 57 -2.64 -7.20 25.65
CA VAL A 57 -1.42 -8.03 25.73
C VAL A 57 -0.13 -7.22 25.75
N GLN A 58 -0.15 -5.97 25.26
CA GLN A 58 0.93 -5.00 25.42
C GLN A 58 0.60 -4.06 26.58
N THR A 59 0.72 -4.58 27.81
CA THR A 59 0.35 -3.88 29.06
C THR A 59 1.36 -2.83 29.51
N ASP A 60 2.55 -2.80 28.92
CA ASP A 60 3.54 -1.73 29.13
C ASP A 60 3.61 -0.78 27.90
N GLY A 61 2.66 -0.94 26.98
CA GLY A 61 2.59 -0.19 25.72
C GLY A 61 3.39 -0.83 24.59
N ASN A 62 3.11 -0.41 23.36
CA ASN A 62 3.93 -0.79 22.20
C ASN A 62 5.33 -0.16 22.33
N LEU A 63 6.37 -1.00 22.25
CA LEU A 63 7.77 -0.58 22.33
C LEU A 63 8.41 -0.34 20.96
N ASN A 64 7.73 -0.73 19.88
CA ASN A 64 8.27 -0.62 18.53
C ASN A 64 7.93 0.74 17.92
N GLU A 65 8.89 1.30 17.19
CA GLU A 65 8.65 2.48 16.35
C GLU A 65 7.61 2.16 15.28
N PRO A 66 6.58 3.00 15.11
CA PRO A 66 5.55 2.78 14.09
C PRO A 66 6.17 2.88 12.70
N LEU A 67 5.86 1.90 11.85
CA LEU A 67 6.21 1.94 10.45
C LEU A 67 5.45 3.06 9.75
N ASN A 68 6.13 3.84 8.92
CA ASN A 68 5.49 4.78 8.00
C ASN A 68 5.33 4.12 6.61
N PRO A 69 4.14 3.59 6.26
CA PRO A 69 3.98 2.78 5.06
C PRO A 69 4.06 3.58 3.77
N VAL A 70 3.53 4.80 3.74
CA VAL A 70 3.57 5.66 2.54
C VAL A 70 4.98 6.17 2.28
N LEU A 71 5.74 6.52 3.31
CA LEU A 71 7.16 6.87 3.17
C LEU A 71 7.98 5.68 2.65
N LEU A 72 7.77 4.49 3.25
CA LEU A 72 8.43 3.27 2.81
C LEU A 72 8.11 2.96 1.34
N ALA A 73 6.85 3.09 0.93
CA ALA A 73 6.43 2.85 -0.44
C ALA A 73 7.15 3.77 -1.44
N ILE A 74 7.20 5.07 -1.15
CA ILE A 74 7.89 6.07 -1.98
C ILE A 74 9.39 5.74 -2.04
N ALA A 75 10.01 5.44 -0.90
CA ALA A 75 11.42 5.07 -0.80
C ALA A 75 11.74 3.80 -1.61
N CYS A 76 10.88 2.77 -1.54
CA CYS A 76 11.00 1.54 -2.33
C CYS A 76 10.73 1.74 -3.83
N GLY A 77 10.19 2.89 -4.24
CA GLY A 77 10.01 3.26 -5.64
C GLY A 77 8.63 2.97 -6.21
N ALA A 78 7.59 2.95 -5.37
CA ALA A 78 6.19 2.90 -5.83
C ALA A 78 5.90 4.11 -6.73
N GLY A 79 5.14 3.87 -7.81
CA GLY A 79 4.80 4.92 -8.77
C GLY A 79 3.47 5.61 -8.47
N PHE A 80 2.63 5.05 -7.61
CA PHE A 80 1.44 5.72 -7.08
C PHE A 80 1.33 5.42 -5.60
N VAL A 81 1.34 6.47 -4.77
CA VAL A 81 1.20 6.39 -3.32
C VAL A 81 0.23 7.48 -2.86
N ALA A 82 -0.80 7.05 -2.15
CA ALA A 82 -1.80 7.94 -1.61
C ALA A 82 -2.21 7.52 -0.20
N ARG A 83 -2.77 8.47 0.55
CA ARG A 83 -3.33 8.25 1.87
C ARG A 83 -4.70 8.89 1.94
N GLU A 84 -5.64 8.24 2.61
CA GLU A 84 -6.99 8.77 2.74
C GLU A 84 -7.68 8.32 4.01
N PHE A 85 -8.72 9.06 4.42
CA PHE A 85 -9.44 8.78 5.65
C PHE A 85 -10.88 8.32 5.38
N THR A 86 -11.29 7.24 6.05
CA THR A 86 -12.65 6.69 5.90
C THR A 86 -13.79 7.66 6.28
N GLY A 87 -13.51 8.71 7.05
CA GLY A 87 -14.47 9.79 7.30
C GLY A 87 -14.77 10.66 6.07
N HIS A 88 -13.84 10.75 5.10
CA HIS A 88 -13.96 11.53 3.86
C HIS A 88 -14.37 10.63 2.69
N LYS A 89 -15.58 10.04 2.79
CA LYS A 89 -16.04 8.99 1.86
C LYS A 89 -15.98 9.36 0.37
N ALA A 90 -16.34 10.60 0.02
CA ALA A 90 -16.38 11.03 -1.38
C ALA A 90 -14.97 11.12 -1.97
N GLN A 91 -14.03 11.68 -1.20
CA GLN A 91 -12.61 11.77 -1.52
C GLN A 91 -12.01 10.38 -1.66
N LEU A 92 -12.29 9.48 -0.70
CA LEU A 92 -11.86 8.09 -0.75
C LEU A 92 -12.33 7.36 -2.01
N ILE A 93 -13.61 7.48 -2.37
CA ILE A 93 -14.11 6.88 -3.61
C ILE A 93 -13.38 7.45 -4.84
N SER A 94 -13.15 8.77 -4.88
CA SER A 94 -12.43 9.40 -5.98
C SER A 94 -10.99 8.90 -6.09
N LEU A 95 -10.30 8.81 -4.96
CA LEU A 95 -8.91 8.36 -4.88
C LEU A 95 -8.76 6.89 -5.24
N MET A 96 -9.65 6.03 -4.75
CA MET A 96 -9.67 4.60 -5.09
C MET A 96 -9.87 4.38 -6.59
N LYS A 97 -10.72 5.18 -7.26
CA LYS A 97 -10.88 5.13 -8.72
C LYS A 97 -9.58 5.47 -9.43
N GLN A 98 -8.93 6.56 -9.04
CA GLN A 98 -7.64 6.97 -9.61
C GLN A 98 -6.55 5.89 -9.44
N ALA A 99 -6.52 5.23 -8.28
CA ALA A 99 -5.59 4.14 -7.99
C ALA A 99 -5.87 2.86 -8.81
N ILE A 100 -7.13 2.61 -9.17
CA ILE A 100 -7.54 1.50 -10.07
C ILE A 100 -7.17 1.79 -11.52
N GLU A 101 -7.24 3.06 -11.94
CA GLU A 101 -6.93 3.47 -13.30
C GLU A 101 -5.42 3.54 -13.59
N TYR A 102 -4.60 3.76 -12.55
CA TYR A 102 -3.14 3.80 -12.65
C TYR A 102 -2.54 2.51 -13.21
N LYS A 103 -1.52 2.62 -14.07
CA LYS A 103 -0.83 1.47 -14.70
C LYS A 103 0.45 1.14 -13.94
N GLY A 104 0.35 0.22 -13.01
CA GLY A 104 1.47 -0.17 -12.14
C GLY A 104 1.01 -0.48 -10.72
N TYR A 105 1.95 -0.47 -9.79
CA TYR A 105 1.63 -0.70 -8.38
C TYR A 105 1.14 0.61 -7.75
N ALA A 106 -0.14 0.61 -7.34
CA ALA A 106 -0.77 1.72 -6.64
C ALA A 106 -1.07 1.35 -5.19
N LEU A 107 -0.52 2.11 -4.24
CA LEU A 107 -0.84 2.00 -2.82
C LEU A 107 -1.82 3.10 -2.41
N VAL A 108 -2.89 2.70 -1.73
CA VAL A 108 -3.71 3.63 -0.94
C VAL A 108 -3.72 3.15 0.51
N ASP A 109 -3.11 3.94 1.38
CA ASP A 109 -3.08 3.77 2.83
C ASP A 109 -4.35 4.40 3.42
N ILE A 110 -5.30 3.57 3.86
CA ILE A 110 -6.64 4.02 4.26
C ILE A 110 -6.72 4.05 5.78
N LEU A 111 -6.67 5.26 6.34
CA LEU A 111 -6.87 5.51 7.76
C LEU A 111 -8.30 5.13 8.16
N GLN A 112 -8.44 4.03 8.91
CA GLN A 112 -9.72 3.41 9.22
C GLN A 112 -9.84 3.12 10.73
N PRO A 113 -10.51 3.96 11.53
CA PRO A 113 -10.62 3.74 12.97
C PRO A 113 -11.25 2.39 13.35
N CYS A 114 -10.56 1.61 14.20
CA CYS A 114 -11.12 0.42 14.83
C CYS A 114 -11.82 0.76 16.14
N VAL A 115 -13.13 1.00 16.09
CA VAL A 115 -13.92 1.41 17.26
C VAL A 115 -13.89 0.41 18.43
N SER A 116 -13.62 -0.86 18.17
CA SER A 116 -13.58 -1.90 19.20
C SER A 116 -12.31 -1.87 20.04
N PHE A 117 -11.14 -1.73 19.41
CA PHE A 117 -9.84 -1.97 20.06
C PHE A 117 -8.91 -0.75 20.08
N ASN A 118 -8.93 0.11 19.06
CA ASN A 118 -8.10 1.33 19.06
C ASN A 118 -8.92 2.51 19.57
N LYS A 119 -8.74 2.84 20.86
CA LYS A 119 -9.43 3.97 21.52
C LYS A 119 -8.68 5.30 21.38
N THR A 120 -7.48 5.28 20.80
CA THR A 120 -6.63 6.46 20.61
C THR A 120 -6.95 7.13 19.27
N ASN A 121 -6.76 6.40 18.17
CA ASN A 121 -6.94 6.92 16.81
C ASN A 121 -8.41 6.79 16.35
N THR A 122 -9.27 7.57 17.00
CA THR A 122 -10.72 7.59 16.72
C THR A 122 -11.06 8.47 15.51
N PHE A 123 -12.32 8.43 15.06
CA PHE A 123 -12.82 9.35 14.04
C PHE A 123 -12.63 10.82 14.43
N ALA A 124 -12.92 11.18 15.69
CA ALA A 124 -12.72 12.55 16.18
C ALA A 124 -11.24 12.94 16.14
N TRP A 125 -10.35 12.04 16.57
CA TRP A 125 -8.91 12.27 16.55
C TRP A 125 -8.40 12.58 15.13
N TYR A 126 -8.82 11.78 14.14
CA TYR A 126 -8.43 12.02 12.75
C TYR A 126 -9.05 13.31 12.19
N ASN A 127 -10.34 13.58 12.42
CA ASN A 127 -11.02 14.78 11.91
C ASN A 127 -10.33 16.10 12.32
N GLU A 128 -9.67 16.13 13.49
CA GLU A 128 -8.93 17.31 13.96
C GLU A 128 -7.56 17.49 13.29
N ARG A 129 -7.02 16.44 12.68
CA ARG A 129 -5.60 16.35 12.26
C ARG A 129 -5.42 16.20 10.76
N VAL A 130 -6.40 15.60 10.08
CA VAL A 130 -6.30 15.37 8.64
C VAL A 130 -6.53 16.66 7.85
N TYR A 131 -5.81 16.81 6.74
CA TYR A 131 -6.04 17.88 5.78
C TYR A 131 -5.80 17.37 4.36
N GLU A 132 -6.58 17.86 3.40
CA GLU A 132 -6.40 17.54 1.99
C GLU A 132 -5.18 18.30 1.44
N LEU A 133 -4.33 17.61 0.68
CA LEU A 133 -3.31 18.27 -0.12
C LEU A 133 -3.98 19.12 -1.22
N ASP A 134 -3.50 20.34 -1.39
CA ASP A 134 -3.99 21.27 -2.40
C ASP A 134 -3.10 21.25 -3.67
N ASP A 135 -3.47 22.07 -4.66
CA ASP A 135 -2.77 22.18 -5.94
C ASP A 135 -1.33 22.70 -5.83
N THR A 136 -0.90 23.16 -4.65
CA THR A 136 0.50 23.57 -4.42
C THR A 136 1.43 22.36 -4.22
N HIS A 137 0.87 21.17 -3.95
CA HIS A 137 1.63 19.93 -3.82
C HIS A 137 1.94 19.32 -5.18
N ASP A 138 3.23 19.29 -5.55
CA ASP A 138 3.70 18.57 -6.73
C ASP A 138 3.89 17.08 -6.44
N ALA A 139 2.91 16.26 -6.84
CA ALA A 139 2.95 14.81 -6.68
C ALA A 139 4.05 14.10 -7.50
N GLN A 140 4.73 14.78 -8.44
CA GLN A 140 5.88 14.21 -9.16
C GLN A 140 7.22 14.52 -8.46
N ASN A 141 7.23 15.49 -7.54
CA ASN A 141 8.42 15.83 -6.77
C ASN A 141 8.63 14.84 -5.62
N LYS A 142 9.46 13.83 -5.87
CA LYS A 142 9.70 12.74 -4.92
C LYS A 142 10.21 13.21 -3.54
N PRO A 143 11.20 14.12 -3.43
CA PRO A 143 11.58 14.70 -2.13
C PRO A 143 10.42 15.39 -1.39
N ALA A 144 9.62 16.21 -2.08
CA ALA A 144 8.47 16.88 -1.46
C ALA A 144 7.40 15.87 -1.00
N ALA A 145 7.14 14.85 -1.81
CA ALA A 145 6.24 13.75 -1.44
C ALA A 145 6.73 12.99 -0.21
N MET A 146 8.04 12.73 -0.07
CA MET A 146 8.61 12.09 1.12
C MET A 146 8.48 12.99 2.35
N GLN A 147 8.66 14.31 2.21
CA GLN A 147 8.44 15.24 3.31
C GLN A 147 6.97 15.22 3.78
N LYS A 148 6.01 15.26 2.85
CA LYS A 148 4.58 15.11 3.17
C LYS A 148 4.26 13.76 3.80
N ALA A 149 4.84 12.68 3.30
CA ALA A 149 4.68 11.34 3.87
C ALA A 149 5.13 11.25 5.33
N MET A 150 6.14 12.04 5.75
CA MET A 150 6.62 12.09 7.14
C MET A 150 5.70 12.85 8.10
N GLU A 151 4.75 13.66 7.59
CA GLU A 151 3.79 14.36 8.44
C GLU A 151 2.79 13.35 9.05
N PHE A 152 2.87 13.18 10.37
CA PHE A 152 1.94 12.38 11.15
C PHE A 152 1.88 12.91 12.60
N GLY A 153 0.72 12.80 13.25
CA GLY A 153 0.48 13.40 14.57
C GLY A 153 -0.41 14.62 14.44
N GLU A 154 0.12 15.82 14.65
CA GLU A 154 -0.69 17.06 14.63
C GLU A 154 -1.33 17.38 13.28
N LYS A 155 -0.65 17.06 12.18
CA LYS A 155 -1.16 17.22 10.83
C LYS A 155 -0.90 15.96 10.01
N ILE A 156 -1.92 15.52 9.26
CA ILE A 156 -1.88 14.30 8.46
C ILE A 156 -2.38 14.63 7.04
N PRO A 157 -1.51 14.61 6.02
CA PRO A 157 -1.92 14.90 4.65
C PRO A 157 -2.73 13.74 4.05
N LEU A 158 -3.81 14.10 3.35
CA LEU A 158 -4.66 13.21 2.57
C LEU A 158 -4.55 13.52 1.07
N GLY A 159 -4.87 12.54 0.24
CA GLY A 159 -4.78 12.59 -1.21
C GLY A 159 -3.58 11.86 -1.79
N ILE A 160 -3.24 12.18 -3.04
CA ILE A 160 -2.12 11.58 -3.76
C ILE A 160 -0.81 12.23 -3.29
N LEU A 161 -0.01 11.47 -2.54
CA LEU A 161 1.29 11.91 -2.06
C LEU A 161 2.33 11.89 -3.17
N TYR A 162 2.34 10.83 -3.98
CA TYR A 162 3.28 10.65 -5.08
C TYR A 162 2.63 9.96 -6.28
N ARG A 163 2.93 10.45 -7.48
CA ARG A 163 2.51 9.86 -8.75
C ARG A 163 3.60 10.03 -9.82
N GLU A 164 3.98 8.92 -10.44
CA GLU A 164 4.95 8.82 -11.52
C GLU A 164 4.51 7.69 -12.47
N GLU A 165 4.48 7.92 -13.77
CA GLU A 165 4.19 6.86 -14.74
C GLU A 165 5.45 6.03 -15.00
N LYS A 166 5.35 4.70 -14.88
CA LYS A 166 6.51 3.79 -14.94
C LYS A 166 6.15 2.53 -15.71
N SER A 167 7.12 1.96 -16.43
CA SER A 167 6.89 0.66 -17.09
C SER A 167 6.54 -0.42 -16.07
N THR A 168 5.46 -1.15 -16.32
CA THR A 168 4.97 -2.22 -15.44
C THR A 168 5.83 -3.47 -15.56
N TYR A 169 5.72 -4.38 -14.58
CA TYR A 169 6.38 -5.69 -14.66
C TYR A 169 6.01 -6.44 -15.95
N HIS A 170 4.73 -6.40 -16.32
CA HIS A 170 4.21 -7.09 -17.51
C HIS A 170 4.85 -6.55 -18.80
N GLN A 171 5.04 -5.23 -18.90
CA GLN A 171 5.68 -4.60 -20.05
C GLN A 171 7.18 -4.94 -20.14
N LYS A 172 7.87 -5.02 -19.00
CA LYS A 172 9.31 -5.36 -18.95
C LYS A 172 9.59 -6.84 -19.23
N ASN A 173 8.66 -7.72 -18.88
CA ASN A 173 8.87 -9.16 -18.97
C ASN A 173 8.65 -9.67 -20.41
N ALA A 174 9.68 -10.29 -21.00
CA ALA A 174 9.66 -10.76 -22.40
C ALA A 174 8.51 -11.73 -22.72
N VAL A 175 8.08 -12.49 -21.71
CA VAL A 175 7.03 -13.50 -21.82
C VAL A 175 5.65 -12.87 -21.60
N LEU A 176 5.51 -11.92 -20.67
CA LEU A 176 4.22 -11.32 -20.32
C LEU A 176 3.83 -10.14 -21.21
N ARG A 177 4.80 -9.45 -21.84
CA ARG A 177 4.57 -8.25 -22.65
C ARG A 177 3.62 -8.45 -23.84
N GLN A 178 3.45 -9.70 -24.28
CA GLN A 178 2.54 -10.07 -25.36
C GLN A 178 1.07 -10.00 -24.93
N GLY A 179 0.79 -9.94 -23.62
CA GLY A 179 -0.57 -9.89 -23.09
C GLY A 179 -1.37 -11.19 -23.21
N ILE A 180 -0.79 -12.25 -23.79
CA ILE A 180 -1.47 -13.53 -24.00
C ILE A 180 -1.56 -14.30 -22.67
N PRO A 181 -2.78 -14.55 -22.14
CA PRO A 181 -2.99 -15.34 -20.93
C PRO A 181 -2.42 -16.75 -21.08
N LEU A 182 -2.01 -17.38 -19.97
CA LEU A 182 -1.45 -18.73 -19.99
C LEU A 182 -2.38 -19.75 -20.65
N LEU A 183 -3.68 -19.63 -20.42
CA LEU A 183 -4.71 -20.52 -20.99
C LEU A 183 -4.73 -20.50 -22.53
N GLU A 184 -4.38 -19.38 -23.15
CA GLU A 184 -4.40 -19.21 -24.61
C GLU A 184 -3.08 -19.60 -25.28
N ARG A 185 -2.05 -19.95 -24.49
CA ARG A 185 -0.74 -20.30 -25.03
C ARG A 185 -0.73 -21.74 -25.50
N LYS A 186 -0.39 -21.93 -26.77
CA LYS A 186 -0.18 -23.26 -27.34
C LYS A 186 1.26 -23.71 -27.07
N THR A 187 1.40 -24.89 -26.45
CA THR A 187 2.70 -25.55 -26.32
C THR A 187 3.12 -26.11 -27.67
N ASP A 188 4.35 -25.82 -28.12
CA ASP A 188 4.94 -26.45 -29.30
C ASP A 188 5.56 -27.81 -28.93
N PRO A 189 4.97 -28.95 -29.35
CA PRO A 189 5.51 -30.27 -29.03
C PRO A 189 6.90 -30.50 -29.64
N THR A 190 7.21 -29.83 -30.75
CA THR A 190 8.50 -29.97 -31.45
C THR A 190 9.62 -29.35 -30.62
N LEU A 191 9.37 -28.15 -30.07
CA LEU A 191 10.30 -27.49 -29.15
C LEU A 191 10.53 -28.34 -27.89
N MET A 192 9.45 -28.89 -27.32
CA MET A 192 9.53 -29.77 -26.15
C MET A 192 10.40 -31.00 -26.42
N ASN A 193 10.13 -31.72 -27.51
CA ASN A 193 10.90 -32.91 -27.88
C ASN A 193 12.38 -32.58 -28.14
N ARG A 194 12.66 -31.43 -28.77
CA ARG A 194 14.03 -30.96 -29.01
C ARG A 194 14.77 -30.64 -27.71
N LEU A 195 14.10 -30.00 -26.75
CA LEU A 195 14.67 -29.72 -25.43
C LEU A 195 14.98 -31.02 -24.69
N ILE A 196 14.05 -31.98 -24.64
CA ILE A 196 14.26 -33.28 -23.99
C ILE A 196 15.48 -33.99 -24.60
N ALA A 197 15.57 -34.03 -25.93
CA ALA A 197 16.68 -34.67 -26.63
C ALA A 197 18.05 -33.99 -26.40
N SER A 198 18.08 -32.72 -25.95
CA SER A 198 19.34 -32.02 -25.66
C SER A 198 20.00 -32.40 -24.32
N TYR A 199 19.30 -33.15 -23.47
CA TYR A 199 19.79 -33.63 -22.16
C TYR A 199 20.08 -35.14 -22.14
N ILE A 200 19.96 -35.82 -23.28
CA ILE A 200 20.28 -37.24 -23.49
C ILE A 200 21.47 -37.32 -24.43
#